data_AF-A0A6P9EVP4-F1
#
_entry.id   AF-A0A6P9EVP4-F1
#
_cell.length_a   1.000
_cell.length_b   1.000
_cell.length_c   1.000
_cell.angle_alpha   90.00
_cell.angle_beta   90.00
_cell.angle_gamma   90.00
#
_symmetry.space_group_name_H-M   'P 1'
#
loop_
_entity.id
_entity.type
_entity.pdbx_description
1 polymer ?
#
loop_
_entity_poly.entity_id
_entity_poly.type
_entity_poly.pdbx_seq_one_letter_code
_entity_poly.pdbx_strand_id
1 'polypeptide(L)'
;MTNAHPLMVCKFDAIYNVGDSKSDTNNLVLENSALPFARLPYGETFFKNATGRCSNGLLMIDNIVLVVGAPFLYPNLKKDVLFLPRLGENFVVVGSTSLSTNTLQKKNILFPVTNSSLDVQLDWMSSHFNAACLNDQNCVKKCNKALFMVREIEGNDYYYAFFQGKPVEEIKAMVP
;
A
#
# COMPACT_ATOMS: atom_id res chain seq x y z
N MET A 1 -20.17 25.08 17.96
CA MET A 1 -19.64 23.71 18.09
C MET A 1 -18.44 23.61 17.16
N THR A 2 -17.25 23.42 17.72
CA THR A 2 -15.97 23.54 17.02
C THR A 2 -15.74 22.37 16.06
N ASN A 3 -15.77 22.65 14.75
CA ASN A 3 -15.44 21.74 13.65
C ASN A 3 -13.95 21.36 13.67
N ALA A 4 -13.54 20.53 14.63
CA ALA A 4 -12.22 19.93 14.60
C ALA A 4 -12.22 18.79 13.57
N HIS A 5 -11.31 18.86 12.60
CA HIS A 5 -11.07 17.81 11.61
C HIS A 5 -10.92 16.45 12.32
N PRO A 6 -11.54 15.38 11.84
CA PRO A 6 -11.52 14.10 12.57
C PRO A 6 -10.12 13.43 12.73
N LEU A 7 -9.06 13.92 12.06
CA LEU A 7 -7.67 13.66 12.48
C LEU A 7 -7.24 14.37 13.78
N MET A 8 -7.77 15.56 14.09
CA MET A 8 -7.51 16.28 15.34
C MET A 8 -8.12 15.58 16.56
N VAL A 9 -9.21 14.83 16.39
CA VAL A 9 -9.85 14.09 17.49
C VAL A 9 -8.94 12.96 17.97
N CYS A 10 -8.30 12.24 17.04
CA CYS A 10 -7.35 11.16 17.36
C CYS A 10 -5.87 11.62 17.40
N LYS A 11 -5.58 12.89 17.05
CA LYS A 11 -4.25 13.53 17.05
C LYS A 11 -3.19 12.82 16.20
N PHE A 12 -3.59 12.24 15.05
CA PHE A 12 -2.64 11.70 14.07
C PHE A 12 -2.22 12.78 13.07
N ASP A 13 -0.91 12.90 12.85
CA ASP A 13 -0.29 13.87 11.94
C ASP A 13 0.09 13.23 10.58
N ALA A 14 0.10 11.90 10.46
CA ALA A 14 0.41 11.19 9.23
C ALA A 14 -0.17 9.76 9.20
N ILE A 15 -0.37 9.20 8.00
CA ILE A 15 -0.73 7.79 7.79
C ILE A 15 0.31 7.12 6.87
N TYR A 16 0.92 6.03 7.32
CA TYR A 16 1.83 5.21 6.52
C TYR A 16 1.21 3.85 6.29
N ASN A 17 1.13 3.42 5.03
CA ASN A 17 0.39 2.22 4.67
C ASN A 17 1.28 1.21 3.92
N VAL A 18 1.28 -0.03 4.39
CA VAL A 18 1.86 -1.23 3.76
C VAL A 18 0.79 -2.32 3.70
N GLY A 19 0.81 -3.17 2.67
CA GLY A 19 -0.38 -3.94 2.32
C GLY A 19 -0.31 -4.58 0.95
N ASP A 20 -1.48 -4.93 0.43
CA ASP A 20 -1.69 -5.49 -0.91
C ASP A 20 -2.76 -4.70 -1.72
N SER A 21 -3.36 -5.35 -2.72
CA SER A 21 -4.48 -4.84 -3.52
C SER A 21 -5.56 -4.04 -2.79
N LYS A 22 -5.85 -4.33 -1.51
CA LYS A 22 -6.95 -3.70 -0.75
C LYS A 22 -6.73 -2.25 -0.37
N SER A 23 -5.54 -1.70 -0.62
CA SER A 23 -5.24 -0.31 -0.32
C SER A 23 -4.25 0.36 -1.27
N ASP A 24 -3.91 -0.26 -2.42
CA ASP A 24 -3.08 0.40 -3.42
C ASP A 24 -3.81 1.62 -4.02
N THR A 25 -3.18 2.78 -3.97
CA THR A 25 -3.66 4.04 -4.55
C THR A 25 -2.90 4.45 -5.80
N ASN A 26 -2.51 3.48 -6.65
CA ASN A 26 -1.91 3.61 -8.00
C ASN A 26 -0.41 3.27 -8.12
N ASN A 27 0.25 2.66 -7.13
CA ASN A 27 1.63 2.21 -7.30
C ASN A 27 1.75 1.12 -8.39
N LEU A 28 0.88 0.11 -8.42
CA LEU A 28 0.95 -0.94 -9.45
C LEU A 28 0.85 -0.37 -10.88
N VAL A 29 -0.05 0.58 -11.11
CA VAL A 29 -0.20 1.21 -12.43
C VAL A 29 1.03 2.05 -12.81
N LEU A 30 1.73 2.63 -11.82
CA LEU A 30 3.00 3.31 -12.05
C LEU A 30 4.13 2.34 -12.38
N GLU A 31 4.11 1.12 -11.85
CA GLU A 31 5.03 0.03 -12.25
C GLU A 31 4.70 -0.50 -13.65
N ASN A 32 3.41 -0.70 -13.94
CA ASN A 32 2.94 -1.24 -15.21
C ASN A 32 1.55 -0.72 -15.57
N SER A 33 1.52 0.26 -16.48
CA SER A 33 0.29 0.90 -16.96
C SER A 33 -0.52 0.05 -17.95
N ALA A 34 0.00 -1.10 -18.40
CA ALA A 34 -0.73 -2.01 -19.28
C ALA A 34 -1.78 -2.86 -18.53
N LEU A 35 -1.70 -2.89 -17.19
CA LEU A 35 -2.59 -3.70 -16.36
C LEU A 35 -4.03 -3.14 -16.33
N PRO A 36 -5.05 -4.00 -16.12
CA PRO A 36 -6.46 -3.59 -16.16
C PRO A 36 -6.82 -2.45 -15.20
N PHE A 37 -6.10 -2.30 -14.08
CA PHE A 37 -6.33 -1.27 -13.06
C PHE A 37 -6.16 0.17 -13.58
N ALA A 38 -5.46 0.34 -14.72
CA ALA A 38 -5.32 1.63 -15.40
C ALA A 38 -6.54 2.03 -16.25
N ARG A 39 -7.63 1.25 -16.22
CA ARG A 39 -8.82 1.44 -17.06
C ARG A 39 -10.11 1.33 -16.24
N LEU A 40 -11.23 1.76 -16.82
CA LEU A 40 -12.54 1.46 -16.24
C LEU A 40 -12.75 -0.07 -16.18
N PRO A 41 -13.43 -0.61 -15.14
CA PRO A 41 -14.27 0.11 -14.17
C PRO A 41 -13.54 0.69 -12.95
N TYR A 42 -12.21 0.63 -12.86
CA TYR A 42 -11.44 0.97 -11.64
C TYR A 42 -11.40 2.49 -11.31
N GLY A 43 -12.46 2.97 -10.64
CA GLY A 43 -12.67 4.37 -10.24
C GLY A 43 -13.95 5.01 -10.82
N GLU A 44 -14.72 4.24 -11.59
CA GLU A 44 -15.93 4.68 -12.31
C GLU A 44 -17.00 5.36 -11.44
N THR A 45 -17.25 4.87 -10.23
CA THR A 45 -18.39 5.30 -9.40
C THR A 45 -18.11 6.58 -8.62
N PHE A 46 -16.90 6.75 -8.07
CA PHE A 46 -16.55 7.90 -7.24
C PHE A 46 -15.71 8.95 -7.99
N PHE A 47 -14.62 8.53 -8.61
CA PHE A 47 -13.66 9.44 -9.25
C PHE A 47 -14.04 9.78 -10.70
N LYS A 48 -14.91 8.96 -11.32
CA LYS A 48 -15.36 9.08 -12.71
C LYS A 48 -14.23 8.97 -13.75
N ASN A 49 -13.10 8.38 -13.36
CA ASN A 49 -11.97 8.05 -14.23
C ASN A 49 -11.20 6.84 -13.66
N ALA A 50 -10.26 6.31 -14.44
CA ALA A 50 -9.37 5.25 -13.96
C ALA A 50 -8.38 5.78 -12.93
N THR A 51 -8.23 5.08 -11.79
CA THR A 51 -7.41 5.55 -10.65
C THR A 51 -6.34 4.58 -10.19
N GLY A 52 -6.27 3.37 -10.75
CA GLY A 52 -5.35 2.32 -10.29
C GLY A 52 -5.77 1.59 -9.00
N ARG A 53 -6.86 2.02 -8.35
CA ARG A 53 -7.42 1.32 -7.18
C ARG A 53 -8.09 0.02 -7.60
N CYS A 54 -7.94 -1.06 -6.82
CA CYS A 54 -8.67 -2.32 -7.03
C CYS A 54 -10.16 -2.25 -6.61
N SER A 55 -10.85 -1.17 -6.98
CA SER A 55 -12.26 -0.93 -6.73
C SER A 55 -12.81 -0.02 -7.82
N ASN A 56 -14.12 -0.09 -8.09
CA ASN A 56 -14.75 0.88 -8.97
C ASN A 56 -14.95 2.25 -8.30
N GLY A 57 -14.46 2.46 -7.08
CA GLY A 57 -14.51 3.71 -6.36
C GLY A 57 -13.48 3.75 -5.24
N LEU A 58 -13.93 4.01 -4.03
CA LEU A 58 -13.09 4.13 -2.84
C LEU A 58 -12.60 2.76 -2.34
N LEU A 59 -11.38 2.73 -1.81
CA LEU A 59 -10.85 1.65 -0.98
C LEU A 59 -11.11 1.94 0.50
N MET A 60 -10.84 0.98 1.38
CA MET A 60 -11.01 1.22 2.83
C MET A 60 -10.13 2.38 3.31
N ILE A 61 -8.89 2.47 2.83
CA ILE A 61 -7.97 3.56 3.21
C ILE A 61 -8.52 4.93 2.80
N ASP A 62 -9.22 5.01 1.66
CA ASP A 62 -9.86 6.23 1.20
C ASP A 62 -11.03 6.63 2.11
N ASN A 63 -11.81 5.66 2.59
CA ASN A 63 -12.88 5.93 3.56
C ASN A 63 -12.30 6.43 4.89
N ILE A 64 -11.19 5.87 5.36
CA ILE A 64 -10.51 6.33 6.57
C ILE A 64 -10.11 7.80 6.41
N VAL A 65 -9.38 8.15 5.35
CA VAL A 65 -8.93 9.53 5.12
C VAL A 65 -10.11 10.50 4.93
N LEU A 66 -11.20 10.10 4.27
CA LEU A 66 -12.42 10.91 4.16
C LEU A 66 -13.07 11.16 5.53
N VAL A 67 -13.22 10.11 6.34
CA VAL A 67 -13.82 10.19 7.67
C VAL A 67 -13.00 11.04 8.61
N VAL A 68 -11.68 11.13 8.43
CA VAL A 68 -10.78 12.00 9.20
C VAL A 68 -10.52 13.36 8.55
N GLY A 69 -11.07 13.55 7.34
CA GLY A 69 -10.92 14.72 6.49
C GLY A 69 -9.48 14.99 6.03
N ALA A 70 -8.66 13.95 5.92
CA ALA A 70 -7.36 14.05 5.28
C ALA A 70 -7.49 13.98 3.74
N PRO A 71 -6.54 14.57 2.99
CA PRO A 71 -6.36 14.27 1.57
C PRO A 71 -6.14 12.77 1.34
N PHE A 72 -6.49 12.29 0.15
CA PHE A 72 -6.16 10.92 -0.24
C PHE A 72 -4.66 10.66 -0.19
N LEU A 73 -4.27 9.46 0.24
CA LEU A 73 -2.87 9.08 0.23
C LEU A 73 -2.35 8.97 -1.20
N TYR A 74 -1.14 9.47 -1.39
CA TYR A 74 -0.44 9.38 -2.67
C TYR A 74 0.37 8.08 -2.74
N PRO A 75 0.46 7.46 -3.92
CA PRO A 75 1.34 6.32 -4.15
C PRO A 75 2.80 6.75 -4.01
N ASN A 76 3.61 5.98 -3.27
CA ASN A 76 5.04 6.20 -3.05
C ASN A 76 5.84 6.40 -4.34
N LEU A 77 5.49 5.68 -5.40
CA LEU A 77 6.20 5.78 -6.69
C LEU A 77 5.94 7.10 -7.42
N LYS A 78 4.95 7.90 -7.01
CA LYS A 78 4.69 9.20 -7.60
C LYS A 78 5.53 10.28 -6.91
N LYS A 79 6.69 10.57 -7.50
CA LYS A 79 7.67 11.53 -6.96
C LYS A 79 7.39 13.00 -7.30
N ASP A 80 6.61 13.26 -8.36
CA ASP A 80 6.35 14.62 -8.87
C ASP A 80 5.35 15.46 -8.05
N VAL A 81 4.95 15.01 -6.87
CA VAL A 81 3.92 15.65 -6.04
C VAL A 81 4.51 16.51 -4.91
N LEU A 82 5.72 17.04 -5.10
CA LEU A 82 6.49 17.81 -4.10
C LEU A 82 5.74 19.03 -3.53
N PHE A 83 4.71 19.53 -4.21
CA PHE A 83 3.99 20.75 -3.85
C PHE A 83 2.64 20.53 -3.18
N LEU A 84 2.19 19.28 -3.00
CA LEU A 84 0.94 19.00 -2.29
C LEU A 84 1.21 18.62 -0.83
N PRO A 85 0.38 19.09 0.12
CA PRO A 85 0.50 18.68 1.51
C PRO A 85 0.29 17.17 1.61
N ARG A 86 1.36 16.43 1.92
CA ARG A 86 1.32 14.98 2.15
C ARG A 86 1.08 14.73 3.63
N LEU A 87 -0.05 14.09 3.95
CA LEU A 87 -0.38 13.61 5.29
C LEU A 87 0.01 12.12 5.46
N GLY A 88 1.21 11.78 4.96
CA GLY A 88 1.76 10.43 4.94
C GLY A 88 1.99 9.88 3.53
N GLU A 89 2.21 8.57 3.43
CA GLU A 89 2.59 7.89 2.20
C GLU A 89 2.03 6.47 2.12
N ASN A 90 1.68 6.06 0.90
CA ASN A 90 1.17 4.73 0.63
C ASN A 90 2.19 3.91 -0.16
N PHE A 91 2.80 2.92 0.50
CA PHE A 91 3.82 2.03 -0.07
C PHE A 91 3.22 0.80 -0.74
N VAL A 92 1.90 0.64 -0.68
CA VAL A 92 1.18 -0.56 -1.08
C VAL A 92 1.16 -0.76 -2.58
N VAL A 93 1.41 -1.99 -3.01
CA VAL A 93 1.30 -2.43 -4.40
C VAL A 93 0.32 -3.61 -4.49
N VAL A 94 -0.55 -3.60 -5.50
CA VAL A 94 -1.41 -4.75 -5.80
C VAL A 94 -0.58 -6.00 -6.08
N GLY A 95 -0.95 -7.14 -5.52
CA GLY A 95 -0.29 -8.43 -5.78
C GLY A 95 0.97 -8.66 -4.94
N SER A 96 1.33 -7.73 -4.04
CA SER A 96 2.44 -7.91 -3.11
C SER A 96 2.27 -9.15 -2.25
N THR A 97 3.38 -9.82 -2.00
CA THR A 97 3.50 -11.04 -1.20
C THR A 97 4.19 -10.74 0.13
N SER A 98 3.87 -11.50 1.17
CA SER A 98 4.58 -11.45 2.44
C SER A 98 5.99 -12.01 2.31
N LEU A 99 6.14 -13.10 1.57
CA LEU A 99 7.44 -13.67 1.26
C LEU A 99 8.13 -12.84 0.18
N SER A 100 9.45 -12.71 0.29
CA SER A 100 10.26 -12.08 -0.75
C SER A 100 10.14 -12.83 -2.08
N THR A 101 10.28 -12.10 -3.18
CA THR A 101 10.35 -12.66 -4.54
C THR A 101 11.43 -13.75 -4.66
N ASN A 102 12.58 -13.60 -3.99
CA ASN A 102 13.64 -14.61 -3.93
C ASN A 102 13.19 -15.90 -3.22
N THR A 103 12.44 -15.77 -2.11
CA THR A 103 11.87 -16.93 -1.41
C THR A 103 10.87 -17.68 -2.29
N LEU A 104 10.00 -16.96 -3.00
CA LEU A 104 9.03 -17.56 -3.93
C LEU A 104 9.73 -18.24 -5.12
N GLN A 105 10.77 -17.63 -5.68
CA GLN A 105 11.59 -18.23 -6.74
C GLN A 105 12.22 -19.55 -6.28
N LYS A 106 12.79 -19.61 -5.07
CA LYS A 106 13.35 -20.86 -4.51
C LYS A 106 12.30 -21.97 -4.35
N LYS A 107 11.04 -21.60 -4.16
CA LYS A 107 9.89 -22.53 -4.11
C LYS A 107 9.29 -22.81 -5.50
N ASN A 108 9.90 -22.30 -6.58
CA ASN A 108 9.39 -22.37 -7.94
C ASN A 108 7.95 -21.84 -8.06
N ILE A 109 7.66 -20.70 -7.44
CA ILE A 109 6.37 -20.01 -7.49
C ILE A 109 6.57 -18.70 -8.26
N LEU A 110 5.84 -18.53 -9.35
CA LEU A 110 5.81 -17.30 -10.14
C LEU A 110 4.87 -16.26 -9.50
N PHE A 111 5.23 -14.98 -9.62
CA PHE A 111 4.49 -13.82 -9.11
C PHE A 111 4.34 -12.79 -10.23
N PRO A 112 3.40 -12.99 -11.17
CA PRO A 112 3.37 -12.22 -12.43
C PRO A 112 2.89 -10.78 -12.30
N VAL A 113 2.38 -10.36 -11.13
CA VAL A 113 1.74 -9.04 -10.96
C VAL A 113 2.77 -7.95 -10.65
N THR A 114 3.67 -8.20 -9.70
CA THR A 114 4.67 -7.23 -9.24
C THR A 114 5.86 -7.93 -8.60
N ASN A 115 7.01 -7.26 -8.56
CA ASN A 115 8.17 -7.67 -7.76
C ASN A 115 8.24 -6.97 -6.40
N SER A 116 7.27 -6.09 -6.10
CA SER A 116 7.25 -5.26 -4.90
C SER A 116 6.60 -6.01 -3.74
N SER A 117 7.31 -7.00 -3.19
CA SER A 117 6.90 -7.74 -1.99
C SER A 117 6.95 -6.88 -0.73
N LEU A 118 6.46 -7.41 0.41
CA LEU A 118 6.39 -6.66 1.67
C LEU A 118 7.75 -6.08 2.10
N ASP A 119 8.82 -6.86 1.98
CA ASP A 119 10.19 -6.40 2.24
C ASP A 119 10.55 -5.16 1.40
N VAL A 120 10.20 -5.15 0.11
CA VAL A 120 10.39 -3.96 -0.76
C VAL A 120 9.56 -2.76 -0.26
N GLN A 121 8.31 -2.96 0.15
CA GLN A 121 7.49 -1.88 0.72
C GLN A 121 8.09 -1.33 2.02
N LEU A 122 8.63 -2.21 2.88
CA LEU A 122 9.30 -1.83 4.12
C LEU A 122 10.62 -1.10 3.84
N ASP A 123 11.36 -1.48 2.79
CA ASP A 123 12.56 -0.77 2.35
C ASP A 123 12.24 0.64 1.85
N TRP A 124 11.14 0.81 1.11
CA TRP A 124 10.67 2.15 0.70
C TRP A 124 10.25 2.99 1.90
N MET A 125 9.55 2.39 2.86
CA MET A 125 9.14 3.07 4.09
C MET A 125 10.36 3.48 4.93
N SER A 126 11.35 2.60 5.07
CA SER A 126 12.63 2.91 5.72
C SER A 126 13.36 4.06 5.03
N SER A 127 13.44 4.01 3.69
CA SER A 127 14.03 5.08 2.87
C SER A 127 13.30 6.41 3.04
N HIS A 128 11.96 6.40 3.12
CA HIS A 128 11.16 7.58 3.41
C HIS A 128 11.56 8.21 4.74
N PHE A 129 11.62 7.42 5.82
CA PHE A 129 11.97 7.95 7.13
C PHE A 129 13.41 8.45 7.20
N ASN A 130 14.36 7.75 6.55
CA ASN A 130 15.74 8.21 6.47
C ASN A 130 15.87 9.57 5.76
N ALA A 131 15.04 9.82 4.74
CA ALA A 131 15.01 11.11 4.04
C ALA A 131 14.24 12.20 4.83
N ALA A 132 13.17 11.81 5.53
CA ALA A 132 12.30 12.76 6.21
C ALA A 132 12.79 13.13 7.63
N CYS A 133 13.59 12.29 8.27
CA CYS A 133 14.05 12.50 9.64
C CYS A 133 15.45 13.09 9.69
N LEU A 134 15.61 14.16 10.47
CA LEU A 134 16.93 14.79 10.69
C LEU A 134 17.81 13.98 11.65
N ASN A 135 17.18 13.31 12.63
CA ASN A 135 17.79 12.45 13.64
C ASN A 135 16.72 11.58 14.32
N ASP A 136 17.13 10.60 15.12
CA ASP A 136 16.25 9.64 15.80
C ASP A 136 15.20 10.32 16.67
N GLN A 137 15.57 11.35 17.44
CA GLN A 137 14.62 12.07 18.30
C GLN A 137 13.52 12.78 17.49
N ASN A 138 13.87 13.36 16.34
CA ASN A 138 12.90 13.94 15.42
C ASN A 138 11.99 12.87 14.83
N CYS A 139 12.56 11.73 14.44
CA CYS A 139 11.83 10.62 13.87
C CYS A 139 10.82 10.03 14.86
N VAL A 140 11.23 9.75 16.10
CA VAL A 140 10.33 9.30 17.17
C VAL A 140 9.18 10.29 17.39
N LYS A 141 9.46 11.60 17.41
CA LYS A 141 8.40 12.62 17.56
C LYS A 141 7.41 12.61 16.40
N LYS A 142 7.86 12.42 15.16
CA LYS A 142 6.99 12.30 13.98
C LYS A 142 6.18 11.00 14.02
N CYS A 143 6.82 9.87 14.30
CA CYS A 143 6.20 8.55 14.34
C CYS A 143 5.22 8.39 15.50
N ASN A 144 5.43 9.07 16.64
CA ASN A 144 4.52 9.02 17.80
C ASN A 144 3.10 9.52 17.51
N LYS A 145 2.92 10.26 16.41
CA LYS A 145 1.61 10.71 15.94
C LYS A 145 1.26 10.16 14.56
N ALA A 146 1.98 9.16 14.08
CA ALA A 146 1.67 8.52 12.83
C ALA A 146 0.77 7.31 13.08
N LEU A 147 -0.20 7.11 12.18
CA LEU A 147 -0.96 5.88 12.08
C LEU A 147 -0.27 4.96 11.08
N PHE A 148 0.22 3.81 11.54
CA PHE A 148 0.76 2.77 10.69
C PHE A 148 -0.33 1.76 10.36
N MET A 149 -0.70 1.69 9.09
CA MET A 149 -1.67 0.76 8.55
C MET A 149 -0.90 -0.42 7.93
N VAL A 150 -0.90 -1.55 8.64
CA VAL A 150 -0.40 -2.82 8.13
C VAL A 150 -1.61 -3.67 7.81
N ARG A 151 -1.94 -3.78 6.52
CA ARG A 151 -3.15 -4.49 6.06
C ARG A 151 -2.80 -5.90 5.63
N GLU A 152 -3.82 -6.67 5.24
CA GLU A 152 -3.66 -8.07 4.86
C GLU A 152 -2.56 -8.24 3.81
N ILE A 153 -1.55 -9.01 4.17
CA ILE A 153 -0.37 -9.36 3.40
C ILE A 153 -0.11 -10.82 3.70
N GLU A 154 -0.61 -11.70 2.83
CA GLU A 154 -0.27 -13.13 2.79
C GLU A 154 -1.05 -13.83 1.67
N GLY A 155 -2.26 -13.34 1.37
CA GLY A 155 -3.17 -13.99 0.44
C GLY A 155 -2.53 -14.30 -0.91
N ASN A 156 -1.70 -13.38 -1.42
CA ASN A 156 -1.01 -13.56 -2.70
C ASN A 156 0.04 -14.69 -2.67
N ASP A 157 0.71 -14.93 -1.54
CA ASP A 157 1.64 -16.05 -1.36
C ASP A 157 0.92 -17.38 -1.63
N TYR A 158 -0.28 -17.54 -1.05
CA TYR A 158 -1.13 -18.70 -1.27
C TYR A 158 -1.71 -18.73 -2.68
N TYR A 159 -2.30 -17.63 -3.16
CA TYR A 159 -2.97 -17.60 -4.44
C TYR A 159 -2.01 -17.96 -5.58
N TYR A 160 -0.79 -17.41 -5.58
CA TYR A 160 0.20 -17.76 -6.60
C TYR A 160 0.56 -19.23 -6.56
N ALA A 161 0.75 -19.81 -5.38
CA ALA A 161 1.05 -21.23 -5.25
C ALA A 161 -0.13 -22.13 -5.69
N PHE A 162 -1.35 -21.83 -5.24
CA PHE A 162 -2.56 -22.57 -5.59
C PHE A 162 -2.86 -22.52 -7.10
N PHE A 163 -2.79 -21.34 -7.73
CA PHE A 163 -3.04 -21.22 -9.17
C PHE A 163 -1.99 -21.91 -10.04
N GLN A 164 -0.82 -22.21 -9.48
CA GLN A 164 0.23 -23.00 -10.14
C GLN A 164 0.18 -24.50 -9.79
N GLY A 165 -0.84 -24.95 -9.07
CA GLY A 165 -1.05 -26.36 -8.75
C GLY A 165 -0.04 -26.93 -7.74
N LYS A 166 0.51 -26.09 -6.86
CA LYS A 166 1.41 -26.56 -5.80
C LYS A 166 0.68 -27.50 -4.82
N PRO A 167 1.35 -28.54 -4.29
CA PRO A 167 0.77 -29.40 -3.26
C PRO A 167 0.35 -28.60 -2.02
N VAL A 168 -0.78 -28.95 -1.42
CA VAL A 168 -1.31 -28.27 -0.23
C VAL A 168 -0.30 -28.32 0.93
N GLU A 169 0.45 -29.40 1.03
CA GLU A 169 1.50 -29.60 2.03
C GLU A 169 2.64 -28.59 1.86
N GLU A 170 3.07 -28.32 0.62
CA GLU A 170 4.08 -27.30 0.33
C GLU A 170 3.56 -25.90 0.66
N ILE A 171 2.29 -25.63 0.33
CA ILE A 171 1.63 -24.36 0.59
C ILE A 171 1.49 -24.11 2.10
N LYS A 172 1.08 -25.12 2.87
CA LYS A 172 1.02 -25.04 4.33
C LYS A 172 2.40 -24.82 4.96
N ALA A 173 3.47 -25.27 4.33
CA ALA A 173 4.84 -25.03 4.75
C ALA A 173 5.40 -23.65 4.29
N MET A 174 4.57 -22.80 3.69
CA MET A 174 4.93 -21.40 3.39
C MET A 174 4.63 -20.47 4.57
N VAL A 175 3.77 -20.88 5.50
CA VAL A 175 3.44 -20.13 6.71
C VAL A 175 4.65 -20.15 7.66
N PRO A 176 5.16 -18.98 8.07
CA PRO A 176 6.24 -18.90 9.07
C PRO A 176 5.89 -19.55 10.41
#